data_AF-A0A1H1A7H9-F1
#
_entry.id   AF-A0A1H1A7H9-F1
#
_cell.length_a   1.000
_cell.length_b   1.000
_cell.length_c   1.000
_cell.angle_alpha   90.00
_cell.angle_beta   90.00
_cell.angle_gamma   90.00
#
_symmetry.space_group_name_H-M   'P 1'
#
loop_
_entity.id
_entity.type
_entity.pdbx_description
1 polymer ?
#
loop_
_entity_poly.entity_id
_entity_poly.type
_entity_poly.pdbx_seq_one_letter_code
_entity_poly.pdbx_strand_id
1 'polypeptide(L)' 'MEKMTLENRFYNPSELARMLYDGKISGFDYVTHQSEETTHDFKEYCARRAVPENEESAGNYLNHLLREEGRSHTEGLD' A
#
# COMPACT_ATOMS: atom_id res chain seq x y z
N MET A 1 -11.25 16.82 -8.52
CA MET A 1 -10.28 15.88 -9.11
C MET A 1 -11.02 14.59 -9.38
N GLU A 2 -11.00 14.10 -10.61
CA GLU A 2 -11.54 12.78 -10.96
C GLU A 2 -10.53 11.71 -10.54
N LYS A 3 -10.98 10.71 -9.78
CA LYS A 3 -10.16 9.53 -9.47
C LYS A 3 -9.99 8.72 -10.75
N MET A 4 -8.78 8.28 -11.03
CA MET A 4 -8.45 7.47 -12.21
C MET A 4 -8.71 6.00 -11.89
N THR A 5 -9.47 5.32 -12.75
CA THR A 5 -9.62 3.86 -12.65
C THR A 5 -8.39 3.19 -13.24
N LEU A 6 -7.69 2.39 -12.44
CA LEU A 6 -6.56 1.60 -12.91
C LEU A 6 -7.04 0.38 -13.71
N GLU A 7 -6.29 0.01 -14.74
CA GLU A 7 -6.51 -1.25 -15.46
C GLU A 7 -6.07 -2.42 -14.57
N ASN A 8 -6.61 -3.63 -14.80
CA ASN A 8 -6.25 -4.83 -14.05
C ASN A 8 -4.83 -5.33 -14.45
N ARG A 9 -3.82 -4.56 -14.06
CA ARG A 9 -2.40 -4.78 -14.30
C ARG A 9 -1.58 -4.17 -13.16
N PHE A 10 -0.31 -4.57 -13.06
CA PHE A 10 0.63 -3.94 -12.15
C PHE A 10 1.31 -2.73 -12.78
N TYR A 11 1.61 -1.72 -11.95
CA TYR A 11 2.29 -0.49 -12.34
C TYR A 11 3.57 -0.33 -11.52
N ASN A 12 4.51 0.45 -12.03
CA ASN A 12 5.73 0.72 -11.29
C ASN A 12 5.41 1.42 -9.95
N PRO A 13 6.10 1.06 -8.85
CA PRO A 13 5.85 1.66 -7.54
C PRO A 13 6.04 3.18 -7.55
N SER A 14 7.03 3.69 -8.28
CA SER A 14 7.27 5.13 -8.43
C SER A 14 6.13 5.85 -9.16
N GLU A 15 5.49 5.19 -10.13
CA GLU A 15 4.34 5.76 -10.84
C GLU A 15 3.10 5.79 -9.94
N LEU A 16 2.83 4.69 -9.24
CA LEU A 16 1.73 4.60 -8.28
C LEU A 16 1.90 5.60 -7.14
N ALA A 17 3.12 5.75 -6.59
CA ALA A 17 3.41 6.72 -5.54
C ALA A 17 3.13 8.15 -6.03
N ARG A 18 3.51 8.47 -7.27
CA ARG A 18 3.19 9.76 -7.88
C ARG A 18 1.68 9.96 -8.07
N MET A 19 0.97 8.95 -8.56
CA MET A 19 -0.49 9.02 -8.74
C MET A 19 -1.22 9.16 -7.40
N LEU A 20 -0.73 8.49 -6.35
CA LEU A 20 -1.26 8.60 -4.99
C LEU A 20 -1.03 10.01 -4.43
N TYR A 21 0.18 10.55 -4.61
CA TYR A 21 0.51 11.93 -4.21
C TYR A 21 -0.33 12.98 -4.94
N ASP A 22 -0.54 12.80 -6.24
CA ASP A 22 -1.43 13.64 -7.06
C ASP A 22 -2.93 13.48 -6.69
N GLY A 23 -3.28 12.55 -5.79
CA GLY A 23 -4.66 12.25 -5.41
C GLY A 23 -5.48 11.58 -6.52
N LYS A 24 -4.82 11.01 -7.55
CA LYS A 24 -5.45 10.34 -8.70
C LYS A 24 -5.89 8.92 -8.36
N ILE A 25 -5.20 8.26 -7.45
CA ILE A 25 -5.52 6.92 -6.97
C ILE A 25 -5.59 6.91 -5.45
N SER A 26 -6.21 5.87 -4.90
CA SER A 26 -6.35 5.67 -3.46
C SER A 26 -5.20 4.82 -2.91
N GLY A 27 -5.05 4.79 -1.58
CA GLY A 27 -4.09 3.86 -0.94
C GLY A 27 -4.41 2.40 -1.24
N PHE A 28 -5.70 2.06 -1.37
CA PHE A 28 -6.15 0.72 -1.78
C PHE A 28 -5.72 0.38 -3.22
N ASP A 29 -5.88 1.33 -4.15
CA ASP A 29 -5.43 1.17 -5.54
C ASP A 29 -3.91 0.98 -5.60
N TYR A 30 -3.15 1.73 -4.79
CA TYR A 30 -1.70 1.59 -4.69
C TYR A 30 -1.30 0.16 -4.31
N VAL A 31 -1.84 -0.39 -3.21
CA VAL A 31 -1.41 -1.71 -2.70
C VAL A 31 -1.85 -2.86 -3.60
N THR A 32 -3.00 -2.74 -4.26
CA THR A 32 -3.56 -3.80 -5.12
C THR A 32 -2.98 -3.80 -6.54
N HIS A 33 -2.39 -2.68 -6.98
CA HIS A 33 -1.78 -2.55 -8.30
C HIS A 33 -0.25 -2.42 -8.29
N GLN A 34 0.39 -2.44 -7.11
CA GLN A 34 1.86 -2.39 -7.00
C GLN A 34 2.51 -3.68 -7.49
N SER A 35 2.09 -4.83 -6.96
CA SER A 35 2.65 -6.15 -7.28
C SER A 35 1.76 -7.24 -6.70
N GLU A 36 1.89 -8.46 -7.22
CA GLU A 36 1.19 -9.64 -6.69
C GLU A 36 1.57 -9.90 -5.23
N GLU A 37 2.86 -9.82 -4.91
CA GLU A 37 3.39 -10.00 -3.54
C GLU A 37 2.79 -8.97 -2.57
N THR A 38 2.84 -7.67 -2.90
CA THR A 38 2.24 -6.61 -2.06
C THR A 38 0.74 -6.81 -1.87
N THR A 39 0.04 -7.22 -2.92
CA THR A 39 -1.40 -7.49 -2.86
C THR A 39 -1.69 -8.66 -1.94
N HIS A 40 -0.88 -9.72 -2.03
CA HIS A 40 -0.98 -10.88 -1.17
C HIS A 40 -0.71 -10.53 0.30
N ASP A 41 0.35 -9.77 0.57
CA ASP A 41 0.70 -9.36 1.94
C ASP A 41 -0.39 -8.47 2.56
N PHE A 42 -0.96 -7.53 1.78
CA PHE A 42 -2.11 -6.73 2.22
C PHE A 42 -3.34 -7.61 2.56
N LYS A 43 -3.61 -8.64 1.77
CA LYS A 43 -4.70 -9.60 2.04
C LYS A 43 -4.45 -10.38 3.32
N GLU A 44 -3.23 -10.86 3.51
CA GLU A 44 -2.83 -11.54 4.76
C GLU A 44 -2.95 -10.61 5.96
N TYR A 45 -2.50 -9.35 5.84
CA TYR A 45 -2.62 -8.34 6.87
C TYR A 45 -4.09 -8.13 7.27
N CYS A 46 -4.98 -8.02 6.29
CA CYS A 46 -6.42 -7.88 6.53
C CYS A 46 -7.00 -9.13 7.21
N ALA A 47 -6.67 -10.32 6.71
CA ALA A 47 -7.14 -11.60 7.25
C ALA A 47 -6.69 -11.82 8.70
N ARG A 48 -5.41 -11.56 9.01
CA ARG A 48 -4.84 -11.71 10.36
C ARG A 48 -5.50 -10.77 11.39
N ARG A 49 -5.94 -9.60 10.94
CA ARG A 49 -6.58 -8.59 11.80
C ARG A 49 -8.12 -8.65 11.79
N ALA A 50 -8.70 -9.55 10.99
CA ALA A 50 -10.13 -9.65 10.76
C ALA A 50 -10.76 -8.30 10.32
N VAL A 51 -10.06 -7.54 9.48
CA VAL A 51 -10.52 -6.27 8.92
C VAL A 51 -10.85 -6.43 7.43
N PRO A 52 -11.79 -5.66 6.88
CA PRO A 52 -12.13 -5.71 5.46
C PRO A 52 -11.03 -5.14 4.56
N GLU A 53 -10.91 -5.65 3.33
CA GLU A 53 -10.01 -5.15 2.29
C GLU A 53 -10.55 -3.83 1.69
N ASN A 54 -10.29 -2.70 2.35
CA ASN A 54 -10.78 -1.39 1.92
C ASN A 54 -9.71 -0.28 2.07
N GLU A 55 -10.09 0.97 1.74
CA GLU A 55 -9.20 2.14 1.81
C GLU A 55 -8.63 2.38 3.21
N GLU A 56 -9.43 2.16 4.26
CA GLU A 56 -8.98 2.31 5.66
C GLU A 56 -7.91 1.27 6.02
N SER A 57 -8.16 -0.01 5.71
CA SER A 57 -7.19 -1.07 5.93
C SER A 57 -5.92 -0.89 5.12
N ALA A 58 -6.03 -0.41 3.87
CA ALA A 58 -4.87 -0.12 3.03
C ALA A 58 -4.02 1.01 3.61
N GLY A 59 -4.65 2.08 4.12
CA GLY A 59 -3.95 3.15 4.83
C GLY A 59 -3.23 2.66 6.08
N ASN A 60 -3.88 1.79 6.86
CA ASN A 60 -3.27 1.16 8.04
C ASN A 60 -2.08 0.25 7.68
N TYR A 61 -2.20 -0.52 6.60
CA TYR A 61 -1.13 -1.38 6.09
C TYR A 61 0.07 -0.57 5.60
N LEU A 62 -0.15 0.50 4.83
CA LEU A 62 0.94 1.40 4.40
C LEU A 62 1.63 2.05 5.61
N ASN A 63 0.88 2.44 6.64
CA ASN A 63 1.48 2.96 7.88
C ASN A 63 2.29 1.90 8.63
N HIS A 64 1.85 0.65 8.61
CA HIS A 64 2.56 -0.49 9.19
C HIS A 64 3.92 -0.70 8.50
N LEU A 65 3.96 -0.72 7.17
CA LEU A 65 5.19 -0.86 6.39
C LEU A 65 6.18 0.27 6.69
N LEU A 66 5.73 1.53 6.71
CA LEU A 66 6.59 2.68 7.06
C LEU A 66 7.17 2.57 8.49
N ARG A 67 6.40 2.01 9.43
CA ARG A 67 6.86 1.78 10.81
C ARG A 67 7.83 0.61 10.94
N GLU A 68 7.75 -0.38 10.07
CA GLU A 68 8.70 -1.51 10.03
C GLU A 68 10.01 -1.09 9.37
N GLU A 69 9.94 -0.34 8.27
CA GLU A 69 11.13 0.23 7.62
C GLU A 69 11.88 1.20 8.55
N GLY A 70 11.15 2.02 9.31
CA GLY A 70 11.74 2.90 10.34
C GLY A 70 12.35 2.16 11.54
N ARG A 71 11.89 0.95 11.86
CA ARG A 71 12.50 0.11 12.90
C ARG A 71 13.79 -0.56 12.41
N SER A 72 13.83 -1.03 11.18
CA SER A 72 15.06 -1.57 10.57
C SER A 72 16.21 -0.55 10.51
N HIS A 73 15.92 0.76 10.52
CA HIS A 73 16.93 1.81 10.50
C HIS A 73 17.47 2.20 11.89
N THR A 74 16.80 1.81 12.98
CA THR A 74 17.20 2.18 14.36
C THR A 74 17.97 1.08 15.09
N GLU A 75 18.01 -0.14 14.58
CA GLU A 75 18.79 -1.26 15.17
C GLU A 75 20.24 -1.37 14.64
N GLY A 76 20.76 -0.29 14.04
CA GLY A 76 22.15 -0.18 13.57
C GLY A 76 22.99 0.88 14.29
N LEU A 77 22.53 1.37 15.44
CA LEU A 77 23.24 2.31 16.31
C LEU A 77 23.39 1.69 17.71
N ASP A 78 24.15 0.60 17.81
CA ASP A 78 24.82 0.18 19.05
C ASP A 78 26.31 0.01 18.77
#